data_AF-A0A519E8K4-F1
#
_entry.id   AF-A0A519E8K4-F1
#
_cell.length_a   1.000
_cell.length_b   1.000
_cell.length_c   1.000
_cell.angle_alpha   90.00
_cell.angle_beta   90.00
_cell.angle_gamma   90.00
#
_symmetry.space_group_name_H-M   'P 1'
#
loop_
_entity.id
_entity.type
_entity.pdbx_description
1 polymer ?
#
loop_
_entity_poly.entity_id
_entity_poly.type
_entity_poly.pdbx_seq_one_letter_code
_entity_poly.pdbx_strand_id
1 'polypeptide(L)'
;MAVTLAFLMKPLSIAVDNILPSRLWRDSVIETKKVQKIRASIEEIDIIEPLSVCAVDRHTGRHLLLDGHLRLLVLRQLGRLEVPCIIATDNESYTYNNRVNRLSTIQEHFMIFRAIERGVSKERLARALCMDLSLIGKKLRLLDGLCEEATMLLKQHEFSPEVCSTLRKMKPARQVECAELMLAANMLTVNYAKALLVATPVEFLISGMKPAPSRHITHEQICRMEREMSNLQDQYRSAERSFGEDTLNLVLAQGYLRKLVENERVRKYLGTHYEEVLKEFESIVAISSMQS
;
A
#
# COMPACT_ATOMS: atom_id res chain seq x y z
N MET A 1 0.26 -33.08 6.63
CA MET A 1 0.27 -33.01 5.15
C MET A 1 1.46 -32.17 4.75
N ALA A 2 2.37 -32.70 3.93
CA ALA A 2 3.49 -31.93 3.40
C ALA A 2 2.95 -30.87 2.44
N VAL A 3 3.37 -29.62 2.61
CA VAL A 3 3.03 -28.54 1.67
C VAL A 3 3.72 -28.85 0.34
N THR A 4 2.96 -29.21 -0.68
CA THR A 4 3.47 -29.36 -2.04
C THR A 4 3.84 -27.98 -2.57
N LEU A 5 5.09 -27.81 -2.98
CA LEU A 5 5.55 -26.56 -3.57
C LEU A 5 4.84 -26.33 -4.90
N ALA A 6 4.36 -25.11 -5.11
CA ALA A 6 3.67 -24.71 -6.35
C ALA A 6 4.63 -24.56 -7.56
N PHE A 7 5.93 -24.72 -7.35
CA PHE A 7 6.97 -24.47 -8.35
C PHE A 7 8.11 -25.48 -8.27
N LEU A 8 8.74 -25.73 -9.41
CA LEU A 8 10.06 -26.36 -9.45
C LEU A 8 11.13 -25.35 -9.03
N MET A 9 11.87 -25.66 -7.97
CA MET A 9 12.83 -24.73 -7.34
C MET A 9 14.03 -24.36 -8.23
N LYS A 10 14.31 -25.12 -9.30
CA LYS A 10 15.42 -24.84 -10.20
C LYS A 10 14.92 -24.10 -11.44
N PRO A 11 15.34 -22.85 -11.68
CA PRO A 11 14.99 -22.14 -12.89
C PRO A 11 15.64 -22.83 -14.10
N LEU A 12 14.90 -22.87 -15.20
CA LEU A 12 15.34 -23.39 -16.48
C LEU A 12 15.54 -22.23 -17.45
N SER A 13 16.59 -22.31 -18.27
CA SER A 13 16.76 -21.38 -19.40
C SER A 13 15.87 -21.84 -20.54
N ILE A 14 14.92 -21.01 -20.95
CA ILE A 14 13.98 -21.32 -22.03
C ILE A 14 14.14 -20.27 -23.13
N ALA A 15 14.16 -20.72 -24.38
CA ALA A 15 14.17 -19.84 -25.53
C ALA A 15 12.91 -18.96 -25.54
N VAL A 16 13.09 -17.66 -25.77
CA VAL A 16 12.00 -16.67 -25.75
C VAL A 16 10.89 -16.97 -26.78
N ASP A 17 11.26 -17.64 -27.88
CA ASP A 17 10.33 -18.08 -28.93
C ASP A 17 9.49 -19.30 -28.53
N ASN A 18 9.97 -20.09 -27.57
CA ASN A 18 9.25 -21.24 -27.03
C ASN A 18 8.24 -20.84 -25.94
N ILE A 19 8.15 -19.55 -25.60
CA ILE A 19 7.23 -19.04 -24.59
C ILE A 19 6.00 -18.42 -25.26
N LEU A 20 4.84 -19.01 -24.99
CA LEU A 20 3.55 -18.55 -25.49
C LEU A 20 2.89 -17.61 -24.47
N PRO A 21 2.67 -16.33 -24.79
CA PRO A 21 1.97 -15.43 -23.90
C PRO A 21 0.48 -15.80 -23.83
N SER A 22 -0.04 -16.01 -22.61
CA SER A 22 -1.49 -16.25 -22.39
C SER A 22 -2.37 -15.03 -22.67
N ARG A 23 -1.77 -13.82 -22.66
CA ARG A 23 -2.43 -12.56 -22.97
C ARG A 23 -1.60 -11.78 -23.99
N LEU A 24 -2.24 -11.37 -25.07
CA LEU A 24 -1.69 -10.42 -26.02
C LEU A 24 -1.93 -9.00 -25.52
N TRP A 25 -0.90 -8.17 -25.57
CA TRP A 25 -0.97 -6.76 -25.24
C TRP A 25 -1.03 -5.94 -26.53
N ARG A 26 -1.77 -4.83 -26.51
CA ARG A 26 -1.75 -3.86 -27.61
C ARG A 26 -0.42 -3.11 -27.61
N ASP A 27 0.02 -2.65 -28.77
CA ASP A 27 1.28 -1.90 -28.91
C ASP A 27 1.30 -0.63 -28.05
N SER A 28 0.14 -0.02 -27.76
CA SER A 28 0.02 1.12 -26.86
C SER A 28 0.56 0.87 -25.44
N VAL A 29 0.68 -0.39 -25.01
CA VAL A 29 1.23 -0.76 -23.69
C VAL A 29 2.74 -0.58 -23.65
N ILE A 30 3.42 -0.67 -24.81
CA ILE A 30 4.86 -0.54 -24.94
C ILE A 30 5.34 0.85 -24.51
N GLU A 31 4.56 1.88 -24.79
CA GLU A 31 4.91 3.27 -24.48
C GLU A 31 4.68 3.66 -23.02
N THR A 32 4.11 2.77 -22.20
CA THR A 32 3.81 3.08 -20.81
C THR A 32 5.07 3.24 -19.97
N LYS A 33 5.04 4.18 -19.01
CA LYS A 33 6.13 4.38 -18.03
C LYS A 33 6.51 3.10 -17.29
N LYS A 34 5.56 2.17 -17.10
CA LYS A 34 5.82 0.88 -16.44
C LYS A 34 6.75 0.00 -17.30
N VAL A 35 6.50 -0.10 -18.60
CA VAL A 35 7.37 -0.86 -19.52
C VAL A 35 8.74 -0.21 -19.63
N GLN A 36 8.81 1.13 -19.72
CA GLN A 36 10.09 1.85 -19.73
C GLN A 36 10.93 1.58 -18.48
N LYS A 37 10.32 1.55 -17.28
CA LYS A 37 10.99 1.18 -16.04
C LYS A 37 11.53 -0.24 -16.06
N ILE A 38 10.72 -1.20 -16.53
CA ILE A 38 11.13 -2.61 -16.64
C ILE A 38 12.30 -2.75 -17.61
N ARG A 39 12.25 -2.08 -18.77
CA ARG A 39 13.34 -2.05 -19.75
C ARG A 39 14.63 -1.51 -19.17
N ALA A 40 14.58 -0.34 -18.53
CA ALA A 40 15.77 0.29 -17.95
C ALA A 40 16.40 -0.57 -16.85
N SER A 41 15.58 -1.25 -16.05
CA SER A 41 16.07 -2.23 -15.06
C SER A 41 16.74 -3.43 -15.74
N ILE A 42 16.11 -4.05 -16.74
CA ILE A 42 16.68 -5.23 -17.42
C ILE A 42 17.97 -4.89 -18.18
N GLU A 43 18.07 -3.71 -18.77
CA GLU A 43 19.31 -3.26 -19.43
C GLU A 43 20.49 -3.10 -18.45
N GLU A 44 20.23 -2.67 -17.21
CA GLU A 44 21.28 -2.35 -16.24
C GLU A 44 21.68 -3.53 -15.33
N ILE A 45 20.73 -4.40 -14.95
CA ILE A 45 20.95 -5.48 -13.98
C ILE A 45 20.42 -6.85 -14.42
N ASP A 46 19.90 -6.96 -15.65
CA ASP A 46 19.21 -8.13 -16.18
C ASP A 46 17.92 -8.49 -15.39
N ILE A 47 17.23 -9.54 -15.84
CA ILE A 47 16.03 -10.04 -15.17
C ILE A 47 16.38 -10.69 -13.82
N ILE A 48 15.93 -10.07 -12.73
CA ILE A 48 16.13 -10.60 -11.37
C ILE A 48 15.14 -11.74 -11.08
N GLU A 49 13.86 -11.49 -11.33
CA GLU A 49 12.79 -12.46 -11.04
C GLU A 49 12.42 -13.21 -12.33
N PRO A 50 12.63 -14.55 -12.37
CA PRO A 50 12.31 -15.40 -13.52
C PRO A 50 10.84 -15.31 -13.96
N LEU A 51 10.57 -15.70 -15.21
CA LEU A 51 9.20 -15.82 -15.70
C LEU A 51 8.53 -17.06 -15.14
N SER A 52 7.23 -16.99 -14.81
CA SER A 52 6.48 -18.17 -14.40
C SER A 52 5.78 -18.79 -15.60
N VAL A 53 6.04 -20.06 -15.85
CA VAL A 53 5.51 -20.78 -17.02
C VAL A 53 4.92 -22.13 -16.61
N CYS A 54 3.99 -22.65 -17.40
CA CYS A 54 3.54 -24.03 -17.29
C CYS A 54 4.62 -25.03 -17.74
N ALA A 55 4.42 -26.30 -17.41
CA ALA A 55 5.18 -27.40 -17.99
C ALA A 55 5.11 -27.39 -19.54
N VAL A 56 6.12 -27.97 -20.18
CA VAL A 56 6.20 -28.07 -21.65
C VAL A 56 4.95 -28.79 -22.17
N ASP A 57 4.26 -28.18 -23.14
CA ASP A 57 3.27 -28.92 -23.92
C ASP A 57 3.99 -29.88 -24.87
N ARG A 58 3.73 -31.19 -24.72
CA ARG A 58 4.36 -32.26 -25.50
C ARG A 58 4.06 -32.17 -27.00
N HIS A 59 2.96 -31.54 -27.39
CA HIS A 59 2.57 -31.43 -28.79
C HIS A 59 3.25 -30.26 -29.50
N THR A 60 3.36 -29.11 -28.83
CA THR A 60 3.89 -27.89 -29.43
C THR A 60 5.34 -27.60 -29.06
N GLY A 61 5.87 -28.25 -28.01
CA GLY A 61 7.18 -27.97 -27.45
C GLY A 61 7.28 -26.60 -26.77
N ARG A 62 6.13 -25.93 -26.54
CA ARG A 62 6.07 -24.56 -26.00
C ARG A 62 5.59 -24.55 -24.55
N HIS A 63 5.93 -23.47 -23.87
CA HIS A 63 5.53 -23.18 -22.51
C HIS A 63 4.50 -22.06 -22.48
N LEU A 64 3.36 -22.26 -21.83
CA LEU A 64 2.40 -21.19 -21.59
C LEU A 64 2.91 -20.26 -20.49
N LEU A 65 2.92 -18.96 -20.74
CA LEU A 65 3.30 -17.94 -19.77
C LEU A 65 2.15 -17.67 -18.80
N LEU A 66 2.43 -17.83 -17.50
CA LEU A 66 1.49 -17.54 -16.41
C LEU A 66 1.68 -16.11 -15.88
N ASP A 67 2.93 -15.73 -15.58
CA ASP A 67 3.28 -14.38 -15.14
C ASP A 67 4.56 -13.87 -15.81
N GLY A 68 4.61 -12.55 -16.00
CA GLY A 68 5.78 -11.85 -16.51
C GLY A 68 5.64 -11.36 -17.95
N HIS A 69 4.42 -11.17 -18.47
CA HIS A 69 4.18 -10.75 -19.85
C HIS A 69 4.89 -9.45 -20.23
N LEU A 70 4.92 -8.45 -19.34
CA LEU A 70 5.63 -7.18 -19.60
C LEU A 70 7.14 -7.40 -19.68
N ARG A 71 7.69 -8.31 -18.86
CA ARG A 71 9.11 -8.67 -18.89
C ARG A 71 9.45 -9.42 -20.17
N LEU A 72 8.65 -10.41 -20.55
CA LEU A 72 8.81 -11.14 -21.81
C LEU A 72 8.78 -10.20 -23.03
N LEU A 73 7.84 -9.24 -23.03
CA LEU A 73 7.75 -8.23 -24.08
C LEU A 73 9.04 -7.41 -24.21
N VAL A 74 9.56 -6.92 -23.09
CA VAL A 74 10.82 -6.16 -23.04
C VAL A 74 12.00 -7.03 -23.49
N LEU A 75 12.08 -8.27 -23.02
CA LEU A 75 13.16 -9.20 -23.39
C LEU A 75 13.18 -9.48 -24.91
N ARG A 76 12.00 -9.61 -25.53
CA ARG A 76 11.87 -9.72 -27.00
C ARG A 76 12.39 -8.47 -27.71
N GLN A 77 12.04 -7.28 -27.22
CA GLN A 77 12.52 -6.01 -27.80
C GLN A 77 14.04 -5.82 -27.66
N LEU A 78 14.62 -6.32 -26.57
CA LEU A 78 16.07 -6.31 -26.35
C LEU A 78 16.79 -7.42 -27.13
N GLY A 79 16.08 -8.28 -27.87
CA GLY A 79 16.67 -9.36 -28.67
C GLY A 79 17.30 -10.47 -27.83
N ARG A 80 16.83 -10.69 -26.60
CA ARG A 80 17.31 -11.80 -25.76
C ARG A 80 16.82 -13.13 -26.31
N LEU A 81 17.72 -14.10 -26.44
CA LEU A 81 17.41 -15.43 -26.98
C LEU A 81 16.81 -16.36 -25.93
N GLU A 82 17.35 -16.31 -24.72
CA GLU A 82 16.93 -17.16 -23.60
C GLU A 82 16.55 -16.31 -22.38
N VAL A 83 15.67 -16.87 -21.55
CA VAL A 83 15.22 -16.24 -20.31
C VAL A 83 15.05 -17.29 -19.20
N PRO A 84 15.47 -16.98 -17.95
CA PRO A 84 15.21 -17.86 -16.82
C PRO A 84 13.71 -17.93 -16.55
N CYS A 85 13.21 -19.16 -16.46
CA CYS A 85 11.82 -19.47 -16.19
C CYS A 85 11.70 -20.47 -15.04
N ILE A 86 10.66 -20.32 -14.23
CA ILE A 86 10.27 -21.27 -13.20
C ILE A 86 9.01 -21.99 -13.68
N ILE A 87 9.02 -23.32 -13.61
CA ILE A 87 7.87 -24.14 -13.95
C ILE A 87 6.92 -24.18 -12.76
N ALA A 88 5.70 -23.71 -12.97
CA ALA A 88 4.59 -23.87 -12.04
C ALA A 88 4.03 -25.29 -12.13
N THR A 89 3.69 -25.88 -10.99
CA THR A 89 2.97 -27.16 -10.92
C THR A 89 1.50 -26.99 -11.25
N ASP A 90 0.97 -25.80 -10.98
CA ASP A 90 -0.44 -25.45 -11.15
C ASP A 90 -0.61 -24.46 -12.31
N ASN A 91 -1.72 -24.57 -13.03
CA ASN A 91 -2.02 -23.75 -14.21
C ASN A 91 -2.85 -22.49 -13.87
N GLU A 92 -2.69 -21.92 -12.67
CA GLU A 92 -3.46 -20.76 -12.24
C GLU A 92 -2.71 -19.44 -12.48
N SER A 93 -3.27 -18.53 -13.28
CA SER A 93 -2.65 -17.24 -13.63
C SER A 93 -3.05 -16.06 -12.72
N TYR A 94 -4.09 -16.23 -11.87
CA TYR A 94 -4.69 -15.15 -11.08
C TYR A 94 -3.89 -14.79 -9.82
N THR A 95 -3.22 -15.76 -9.21
CA THR A 95 -2.62 -15.63 -7.88
C THR A 95 -1.35 -14.77 -7.84
N TYR A 96 -0.61 -14.66 -8.94
CA TYR A 96 0.67 -13.97 -8.99
C TYR A 96 0.61 -12.47 -8.63
N ASN A 97 -0.48 -11.78 -8.99
CA ASN A 97 -0.58 -10.32 -8.85
C ASN A 97 -1.57 -9.85 -7.77
N ASN A 98 -2.25 -10.77 -7.07
CA ASN A 98 -3.35 -10.41 -6.16
C ASN A 98 -2.87 -9.97 -4.76
N ARG A 99 -1.68 -10.40 -4.32
CA ARG A 99 -1.13 -10.13 -2.97
C ARG A 99 0.23 -9.43 -3.02
N VAL A 100 0.35 -8.40 -3.85
CA VAL A 100 1.58 -7.61 -3.96
C VAL A 100 1.59 -6.50 -2.91
N ASN A 101 2.48 -6.61 -1.93
CA ASN A 101 2.75 -5.53 -1.00
C ASN A 101 3.54 -4.42 -1.70
N ARG A 102 3.01 -3.20 -1.66
CA ARG A 102 3.70 -2.04 -2.20
C ARG A 102 4.64 -1.45 -1.16
N LEU A 103 5.73 -0.86 -1.65
CA LEU A 103 6.74 -0.24 -0.82
C LEU A 103 6.29 1.17 -0.42
N SER A 104 6.28 1.45 0.88
CA SER A 104 6.04 2.81 1.37
C SER A 104 7.16 3.77 0.98
N THR A 105 6.87 5.07 0.97
CA THR A 105 7.85 6.11 0.61
C THR A 105 9.05 6.12 1.55
N ILE A 106 8.85 5.85 2.84
CA ILE A 106 9.91 5.80 3.84
C ILE A 106 10.76 4.52 3.69
N GLN A 107 10.15 3.37 3.42
CA GLN A 107 10.92 2.16 3.13
C GLN A 107 11.79 2.33 1.88
N GLU A 108 11.26 2.98 0.84
CA GLU A 108 12.03 3.29 -0.37
C GLU A 108 13.23 4.19 -0.07
N HIS A 109 13.08 5.20 0.78
CA HIS A 109 14.19 6.02 1.27
C HIS A 109 15.30 5.15 1.88
N PHE A 110 14.97 4.26 2.81
CA PHE A 110 15.95 3.38 3.45
C PHE A 110 16.61 2.41 2.45
N MET A 111 15.86 1.89 1.49
CA MET A 111 16.41 1.01 0.45
C MET A 111 17.42 1.74 -0.43
N ILE A 112 17.07 2.95 -0.90
CA ILE A 112 17.97 3.78 -1.72
C ILE A 112 19.20 4.20 -0.93
N PHE A 113 19.01 4.60 0.34
CA PHE A 113 20.11 4.98 1.22
C PHE A 113 21.10 3.82 1.42
N ARG A 114 20.62 2.63 1.80
CA ARG A 114 21.46 1.43 1.97
C ARG A 114 22.16 1.00 0.69
N ALA A 115 21.52 1.15 -0.48
CA ALA A 115 22.14 0.83 -1.76
C ALA A 115 23.38 1.71 -2.02
N ILE A 116 23.29 3.00 -1.69
CA ILE A 116 24.41 3.94 -1.84
C ILE A 116 25.51 3.68 -0.82
N GLU A 117 25.17 3.40 0.45
CA GLU A 117 26.16 3.02 1.46
C GLU A 117 26.96 1.77 1.07
N ARG A 118 26.32 0.84 0.35
CA ARG A 118 26.96 -0.37 -0.20
C ARG A 118 27.76 -0.12 -1.49
N GLY A 119 27.92 1.13 -1.92
CA GLY A 119 28.77 1.52 -3.04
C GLY A 119 28.07 1.62 -4.40
N VAL A 120 26.74 1.56 -4.47
CA VAL A 120 26.02 1.81 -5.74
C VAL A 120 25.98 3.32 -6.03
N SER A 121 26.40 3.74 -7.22
CA SER A 121 26.37 5.15 -7.60
C SER A 121 24.93 5.66 -7.85
N LYS A 122 24.72 6.97 -7.64
CA LYS A 122 23.40 7.61 -7.85
C LYS A 122 22.96 7.52 -9.31
N GLU A 123 23.92 7.60 -10.24
CA GLU A 123 23.70 7.51 -11.69
C GLU A 123 23.26 6.10 -12.10
N ARG A 124 23.82 5.07 -11.45
CA ARG A 124 23.40 3.70 -11.69
C ARG A 124 21.98 3.46 -11.18
N LEU A 125 21.64 3.95 -9.99
CA LEU A 125 20.28 3.88 -9.45
C LEU A 125 19.27 4.63 -10.32
N ALA A 126 19.63 5.83 -10.82
CA ALA A 126 18.79 6.62 -11.72
C ALA A 126 18.46 5.85 -13.00
N ARG A 127 19.47 5.24 -13.62
CA ARG A 127 19.29 4.42 -14.82
C ARG A 127 18.42 3.20 -14.54
N ALA A 128 18.75 2.41 -13.51
CA ALA A 128 18.01 1.18 -13.18
C ALA A 128 16.53 1.44 -12.82
N LEU A 129 16.24 2.51 -12.07
CA LEU A 129 14.88 2.83 -11.63
C LEU A 129 14.10 3.70 -12.65
N CYS A 130 14.75 4.12 -13.75
CA CYS A 130 14.23 5.10 -14.71
C CYS A 130 13.73 6.36 -13.98
N MET A 131 14.61 6.97 -13.19
CA MET A 131 14.33 8.13 -12.35
C MET A 131 15.38 9.23 -12.53
N ASP A 132 14.97 10.48 -12.38
CA ASP A 132 15.90 11.61 -12.39
C ASP A 132 16.83 11.61 -11.17
N LEU A 133 18.07 12.02 -11.37
CA LEU A 133 19.07 12.19 -10.31
C LEU A 133 18.57 13.13 -9.19
N SER A 134 17.80 14.15 -9.55
CA SER A 134 17.21 15.10 -8.60
C SER A 134 16.21 14.43 -7.66
N LEU A 135 15.40 13.49 -8.17
CA LEU A 135 14.43 12.74 -7.38
C LEU A 135 15.13 11.77 -6.42
N ILE A 136 16.23 11.12 -6.84
CA ILE A 136 17.05 10.30 -5.94
C ILE A 136 17.62 11.15 -4.80
N GLY A 137 18.14 12.34 -5.11
CA GLY A 137 18.61 13.28 -4.10
C GLY A 137 17.52 13.75 -3.13
N LYS A 138 16.28 13.92 -3.61
CA LYS A 138 15.12 14.21 -2.74
C LYS A 138 14.76 13.01 -1.86
N LYS A 139 14.75 11.79 -2.41
CA LYS A 139 14.45 10.57 -1.65
C LYS A 139 15.51 10.26 -0.61
N LEU A 140 16.79 10.57 -0.85
CA LEU A 140 17.85 10.42 0.15
C LEU A 140 17.72 11.36 1.33
N ARG A 141 17.18 12.57 1.11
CA ARG A 141 17.01 13.59 2.16
C ARG A 141 15.58 13.64 2.67
N LEU A 142 14.81 12.56 2.48
CA LEU A 142 13.39 12.50 2.79
C LEU A 142 13.13 12.76 4.28
N LEU A 143 13.93 12.14 5.14
CA LEU A 143 13.77 12.18 6.60
C LEU A 143 14.55 13.32 7.27
N ASP A 144 15.38 14.06 6.51
CA ASP A 144 16.16 15.16 7.04
C ASP A 144 15.25 16.26 7.63
N GLY A 145 15.34 16.47 8.94
CA GLY A 145 14.57 17.49 9.65
C GLY A 145 13.12 17.09 10.01
N LEU A 146 12.76 15.82 9.84
CA LEU A 146 11.55 15.25 10.42
C LEU A 146 11.82 14.65 11.80
N CYS A 147 10.88 14.82 12.73
CA CYS A 147 10.94 14.11 14.00
C CYS A 147 10.63 12.62 13.84
N GLU A 148 11.12 11.82 14.78
CA GLU A 148 10.94 10.36 14.78
C GLU A 148 9.47 9.96 14.86
N GLU A 149 8.68 10.66 15.68
CA GLU A 149 7.24 10.42 15.86
C GLU A 149 6.46 10.62 14.55
N ALA A 150 6.68 11.74 13.84
CA ALA A 150 6.05 11.97 12.54
C ALA A 150 6.51 10.95 11.49
N THR A 151 7.77 10.51 11.56
CA THR A 151 8.30 9.45 10.68
C THR A 151 7.62 8.12 10.94
N MET A 152 7.36 7.79 12.21
CA MET A 152 6.66 6.56 12.61
C MET A 152 5.22 6.55 12.13
N LEU A 153 4.51 7.68 12.26
CA LEU A 153 3.15 7.84 11.76
C LEU A 153 3.06 7.61 10.24
N LEU A 154 4.03 8.13 9.48
CA LEU A 154 4.03 8.05 8.02
C LEU A 154 4.62 6.75 7.46
N LYS A 155 5.15 5.85 8.31
CA LYS A 155 6.00 4.72 7.93
C LYS A 155 5.38 3.75 6.93
N GLN A 156 4.07 3.56 6.97
CA GLN A 156 3.36 2.56 6.14
C GLN A 156 2.69 3.17 4.91
N HIS A 157 2.85 4.47 4.67
CA HIS A 157 2.09 5.19 3.65
C HIS A 157 2.91 5.54 2.40
N GLU A 158 2.21 5.63 1.28
CA GLU A 158 2.73 6.15 0.01
C GLU A 158 2.35 7.62 -0.15
N PHE A 159 3.33 8.49 -0.36
CA PHE A 159 3.12 9.91 -0.59
C PHE A 159 4.29 10.54 -1.36
N SER A 160 4.09 11.79 -1.80
CA SER A 160 5.15 12.54 -2.47
C SER A 160 6.22 12.98 -1.47
N PRO A 161 7.54 12.86 -1.78
CA PRO A 161 8.62 13.39 -0.93
C PRO A 161 8.47 14.87 -0.57
N GLU A 162 7.70 15.63 -1.35
CA GLU A 162 7.42 17.04 -1.08
C GLU A 162 6.57 17.26 0.17
N VAL A 163 5.79 16.27 0.60
CA VAL A 163 5.05 16.30 1.88
C VAL A 163 6.04 16.42 3.05
N CYS A 164 7.05 15.55 3.10
CA CYS A 164 8.13 15.67 4.09
C CYS A 164 8.83 17.03 3.99
N SER A 165 9.06 17.53 2.77
CA SER A 165 9.68 18.83 2.52
C SER A 165 8.85 20.01 3.05
N THR A 166 7.53 19.90 3.09
CA THR A 166 6.65 20.89 3.71
C THR A 166 6.60 20.74 5.23
N LEU A 167 6.54 19.51 5.75
CA LEU A 167 6.47 19.25 7.19
C LEU A 167 7.73 19.74 7.92
N ARG A 168 8.91 19.52 7.35
CA ARG A 168 10.20 19.98 7.90
C ARG A 168 10.37 21.50 8.03
N LYS A 169 9.40 22.32 7.60
CA LYS A 169 9.37 23.77 7.84
C LYS A 169 8.72 24.13 9.18
N MET A 170 8.12 23.15 9.85
CA MET A 170 7.45 23.26 11.15
C MET A 170 8.31 22.62 12.25
N LYS A 171 8.10 23.04 13.50
CA LYS A 171 8.73 22.45 14.69
C LYS A 171 8.19 21.03 14.95
N PRO A 172 8.93 20.17 15.67
CA PRO A 172 8.57 18.75 15.88
C PRO A 172 7.13 18.50 16.33
N ALA A 173 6.65 19.20 17.37
CA ALA A 173 5.28 19.03 17.88
C ALA A 173 4.22 19.27 16.78
N ARG A 174 4.43 20.28 15.93
CA ARG A 174 3.51 20.60 14.83
C ARG A 174 3.65 19.65 13.65
N GLN A 175 4.82 19.05 13.44
CA GLN A 175 4.98 18.02 12.41
C GLN A 175 4.13 16.80 12.73
N VAL A 176 4.10 16.36 13.99
CA VAL A 176 3.29 15.23 14.47
C VAL A 176 1.81 15.54 14.29
N GLU A 177 1.35 16.67 14.82
CA GLU A 177 -0.06 17.08 14.70
C GLU A 177 -0.51 17.17 13.23
N CYS A 178 0.30 17.79 12.37
CA CYS A 178 -0.01 17.83 10.94
C CYS A 178 -0.04 16.43 10.31
N ALA A 179 0.89 15.55 10.65
CA ALA A 179 0.89 14.18 10.14
C ALA A 179 -0.38 13.42 10.58
N GLU A 180 -0.79 13.53 11.85
CA GLU A 180 -2.02 12.95 12.37
C GLU A 180 -3.26 13.49 11.64
N LEU A 181 -3.35 14.81 11.44
CA LEU A 181 -4.45 15.44 10.69
C LEU A 181 -4.51 14.92 9.25
N MET A 182 -3.37 14.78 8.59
CA MET A 182 -3.29 14.25 7.22
C MET A 182 -3.70 12.77 7.15
N LEU A 183 -3.35 11.97 8.16
CA LEU A 183 -3.73 10.56 8.25
C LEU A 183 -5.21 10.39 8.58
N ALA A 184 -5.72 11.14 9.54
CA ALA A 184 -7.14 11.13 9.91
C ALA A 184 -8.03 11.53 8.72
N ALA A 185 -7.58 12.49 7.91
CA ALA A 185 -8.24 12.87 6.67
C ALA A 185 -8.01 11.90 5.50
N ASN A 186 -7.13 10.91 5.66
CA ASN A 186 -6.64 10.04 4.58
C ASN A 186 -6.15 10.84 3.34
N MET A 187 -5.50 11.98 3.57
CA MET A 187 -5.07 12.93 2.55
C MET A 187 -3.58 13.27 2.67
N LEU A 188 -2.71 12.38 2.20
CA LEU A 188 -1.27 12.59 2.17
C LEU A 188 -0.80 13.32 0.89
N THR A 189 -1.41 14.48 0.62
CA THR A 189 -1.11 15.28 -0.58
C THR A 189 -0.26 16.51 -0.27
N VAL A 190 0.54 16.95 -1.26
CA VAL A 190 1.40 18.13 -1.13
C VAL A 190 0.59 19.41 -0.89
N ASN A 191 -0.58 19.54 -1.51
CA ASN A 191 -1.43 20.72 -1.37
C ASN A 191 -2.00 20.83 0.03
N TYR A 192 -2.44 19.71 0.60
CA TYR A 192 -2.97 19.68 1.95
C TYR A 192 -1.87 19.99 2.98
N ALA A 193 -0.68 19.42 2.82
CA ALA A 193 0.48 19.76 3.65
C ALA A 193 0.88 21.25 3.56
N LYS A 194 0.81 21.85 2.36
CA LYS A 194 1.04 23.29 2.17
C LYS A 194 -0.02 24.15 2.86
N ALA A 195 -1.29 23.74 2.82
CA ALA A 195 -2.36 24.46 3.50
C ALA A 195 -2.18 24.43 5.02
N LEU A 196 -1.86 23.27 5.59
CA LEU A 196 -1.52 23.14 7.01
C LEU A 196 -0.32 24.02 7.39
N LEU A 197 0.70 24.10 6.53
CA LEU A 197 1.84 24.99 6.73
C LEU A 197 1.43 26.48 6.74
N VAL A 198 0.53 26.90 5.85
CA VAL A 198 0.02 28.29 5.81
C VAL A 198 -0.81 28.62 7.05
N ALA A 199 -1.61 27.67 7.53
CA ALA A 199 -2.42 27.81 8.74
C ALA A 199 -1.60 27.72 10.05
N THR A 200 -0.32 27.35 9.98
CA THR A 200 0.52 27.14 11.16
C THR A 200 1.00 28.48 11.76
N PRO A 201 0.80 28.73 13.06
CA PRO A 201 1.30 29.93 13.73
C PRO A 201 2.83 30.04 13.65
N VAL A 202 3.35 31.27 13.59
CA VAL A 202 4.79 31.54 13.41
C VAL A 202 5.65 30.92 14.53
N GLU A 203 5.10 30.79 15.74
CA GLU A 203 5.74 30.16 16.89
C GLU A 203 6.07 28.69 16.66
N PHE A 204 5.29 28.00 15.82
CA PHE A 204 5.47 26.59 15.46
C PHE A 204 6.22 26.41 14.14
N LEU A 205 6.66 27.50 13.50
CA LEU A 205 7.52 27.45 12.32
C LEU A 205 9.00 27.48 12.71
N ILE A 206 9.83 26.91 11.85
CA ILE A 206 11.29 27.10 11.93
C ILE A 206 11.61 28.53 11.46
N SER A 207 12.50 29.21 12.18
CA SER A 207 12.86 30.62 11.90
C SER A 207 13.23 30.82 10.43
N GLY A 208 12.66 31.85 9.79
CA GLY A 208 12.90 32.20 8.38
C GLY A 208 12.16 31.35 7.34
N MET A 209 11.34 30.36 7.73
CA MET A 209 10.62 29.48 6.80
C MET A 209 9.16 29.88 6.54
N LYS A 210 8.77 31.12 6.87
CA LYS A 210 7.41 31.62 6.63
C LYS A 210 7.12 31.56 5.12
N PRO A 211 6.11 30.80 4.67
CA PRO A 211 5.75 30.81 3.27
C PRO A 211 5.21 32.20 2.90
N ALA A 212 5.69 32.75 1.78
CA ALA A 212 4.96 33.84 1.14
C ALA A 212 3.55 33.31 0.76
N PRO A 213 2.47 34.10 0.93
CA PRO A 213 1.15 33.67 0.54
C PRO A 213 1.16 33.30 -0.95
N SER A 214 0.95 32.01 -1.25
CA SER A 214 1.03 31.50 -2.60
C SER A 214 -0.15 32.00 -3.42
N ARG A 215 0.13 32.71 -4.51
CA ARG A 215 -0.84 33.32 -5.44
C ARG A 215 -1.80 32.32 -6.15
N HIS A 216 -1.69 31.03 -5.89
CA HIS A 216 -2.37 29.94 -6.63
C HIS A 216 -3.37 29.13 -5.82
N ILE A 217 -3.59 29.43 -4.53
CA ILE A 217 -4.67 28.84 -3.74
C ILE A 217 -5.55 30.02 -3.32
N THR A 218 -6.75 30.11 -3.87
CA THR A 218 -7.66 31.20 -3.51
C THR A 218 -8.09 31.04 -2.05
N HIS A 219 -8.21 32.16 -1.34
CA HIS A 219 -8.67 32.18 0.06
C HIS A 219 -10.00 31.42 0.25
N GLU A 220 -10.85 31.46 -0.77
CA GLU A 220 -12.10 30.71 -0.83
C GLU A 220 -11.92 29.19 -0.86
N GLN A 221 -10.89 28.67 -1.54
CA GLN A 221 -10.56 27.24 -1.53
C GLN A 221 -10.02 26.79 -0.17
N ILE A 222 -9.25 27.67 0.50
CA ILE A 222 -8.75 27.42 1.85
C ILE A 222 -9.92 27.41 2.84
N CYS A 223 -10.79 28.42 2.83
CA CYS A 223 -11.95 28.47 3.72
C CYS A 223 -12.96 27.35 3.45
N ARG A 224 -13.14 26.94 2.19
CA ARG A 224 -13.98 25.78 1.87
C ARG A 224 -13.39 24.50 2.43
N MET A 225 -12.08 24.31 2.29
CA MET A 225 -11.37 23.15 2.83
C MET A 225 -11.35 23.17 4.37
N GLU A 226 -11.18 24.32 5.01
CA GLU A 226 -11.27 24.49 6.47
C GLU A 226 -12.65 24.13 7.00
N ARG A 227 -13.72 24.57 6.31
CA ARG A 227 -15.10 24.21 6.68
C ARG A 227 -15.39 22.73 6.47
N GLU A 228 -14.97 22.17 5.33
CA GLU A 228 -15.13 20.74 5.05
C GLU A 228 -14.32 19.90 6.06
N MET A 229 -13.12 20.36 6.47
CA MET A 229 -12.28 19.68 7.46
C MET A 229 -12.82 19.81 8.89
N SER A 230 -13.33 20.98 9.31
CA SER A 230 -13.98 21.14 10.62
C SER A 230 -15.21 20.23 10.72
N ASN A 231 -16.02 20.17 9.66
CA ASN A 231 -17.18 19.29 9.61
C ASN A 231 -16.78 17.81 9.68
N LEU A 232 -15.73 17.39 8.97
CA LEU A 232 -15.20 16.02 9.04
C LEU A 232 -14.62 15.70 10.41
N GLN A 233 -13.93 16.64 11.05
CA GLN A 233 -13.37 16.48 12.39
C GLN A 233 -14.46 16.35 13.45
N ASP A 234 -15.56 17.09 13.33
CA ASP A 234 -16.73 16.96 14.20
C ASP A 234 -17.48 15.64 13.97
N GLN A 235 -17.57 15.18 12.71
CA GLN A 235 -18.10 13.86 12.37
C GLN A 235 -17.23 12.73 12.93
N TYR A 236 -15.90 12.87 12.87
CA TYR A 236 -14.97 11.89 13.41
C TYR A 236 -15.04 11.83 14.94
N ARG A 237 -15.05 12.99 15.61
CA ARG A 237 -15.21 13.07 17.09
C ARG A 237 -16.55 12.54 17.57
N SER A 238 -17.62 12.77 16.81
CA SER A 238 -18.93 12.20 17.13
C SER A 238 -18.95 10.69 16.92
N ALA A 239 -18.34 10.18 15.86
CA ALA A 239 -18.18 8.74 15.62
C ALA A 239 -17.28 8.06 16.67
N GLU A 240 -16.20 8.69 17.13
CA GLU A 240 -15.36 8.16 18.23
C GLU A 240 -16.12 8.10 19.56
N ARG A 241 -16.94 9.12 19.85
CA ARG A 241 -17.79 9.12 21.05
C ARG A 241 -18.86 8.04 20.97
N SER A 242 -19.53 7.89 19.82
CA SER A 242 -20.55 6.86 19.64
C SER A 242 -19.94 5.46 19.64
N PHE A 243 -18.73 5.28 19.09
CA PHE A 243 -18.07 3.97 19.06
C PHE A 243 -17.85 3.40 20.47
N GLY A 244 -17.43 4.23 21.43
CA GLY A 244 -17.28 3.80 22.83
C GLY A 244 -18.60 3.42 23.49
N GLU A 245 -19.65 4.24 23.28
CA GLU A 245 -20.99 4.01 23.82
C GLU A 245 -21.65 2.78 23.19
N ASP A 246 -21.58 2.62 21.87
CA ASP A 246 -22.12 1.49 21.12
C ASP A 246 -21.43 0.19 21.50
N THR A 247 -20.10 0.21 21.67
CA THR A 247 -19.34 -0.96 22.13
C THR A 247 -19.77 -1.37 23.54
N LEU A 248 -19.93 -0.41 24.46
CA LEU A 248 -20.42 -0.69 25.82
C LEU A 248 -21.85 -1.23 25.81
N ASN A 249 -22.74 -0.60 25.04
CA ASN A 249 -24.13 -1.04 24.90
C ASN A 249 -24.23 -2.45 24.31
N LEU A 250 -23.37 -2.78 23.34
CA LEU A 250 -23.31 -4.10 22.72
C LEU A 250 -22.80 -5.15 23.71
N VAL A 251 -21.77 -4.84 24.51
CA VAL A 251 -21.28 -5.72 25.59
C VAL A 251 -22.36 -5.95 26.67
N LEU A 252 -23.09 -4.89 27.05
CA LEU A 252 -24.20 -4.99 28.01
C LEU A 252 -25.37 -5.82 27.47
N ALA A 253 -25.77 -5.59 26.22
CA ALA A 253 -26.82 -6.34 25.54
C ALA A 253 -26.45 -7.83 25.42
N GLN A 254 -25.20 -8.14 25.06
CA GLN A 254 -24.68 -9.50 25.03
C GLN A 254 -24.70 -10.15 26.42
N GLY A 255 -24.27 -9.43 27.46
CA GLY A 255 -24.32 -9.91 28.84
C GLY A 255 -25.73 -10.19 29.34
N TYR A 256 -26.71 -9.37 28.91
CA TYR A 256 -28.12 -9.59 29.19
C TYR A 256 -28.68 -10.81 28.45
N LEU A 257 -28.40 -10.94 27.15
CA LEU A 257 -28.81 -12.08 26.34
C LEU A 257 -28.27 -13.39 26.89
N ARG A 258 -27.01 -13.42 27.36
CA ARG A 258 -26.43 -14.58 28.03
C ARG A 258 -27.24 -15.01 29.25
N LYS A 259 -27.54 -14.08 30.16
CA LYS A 259 -28.38 -14.35 31.35
C LYS A 259 -29.79 -14.81 30.98
N LEU A 260 -30.32 -14.31 29.88
CA LEU A 260 -31.67 -14.61 29.40
C LEU A 260 -31.75 -16.04 28.81
N VAL A 261 -30.73 -16.45 28.07
CA VAL A 261 -30.61 -17.81 27.49
C VAL A 261 -30.23 -18.85 28.55
N GLU A 262 -29.42 -18.49 29.55
CA GLU A 262 -29.07 -19.37 30.69
C GLU A 262 -30.26 -19.68 31.60
N ASN A 263 -31.30 -18.84 31.60
CA ASN A 263 -32.51 -19.07 32.38
C ASN A 263 -33.41 -20.14 31.73
N GLU A 264 -33.43 -21.34 32.31
CA GLU A 264 -34.17 -22.49 31.78
C GLU A 264 -35.66 -22.23 31.49
N ARG A 265 -36.33 -21.40 32.30
CA ARG A 265 -37.75 -21.07 32.09
C ARG A 265 -37.95 -20.23 30.84
N VAL A 266 -37.06 -19.26 30.62
CA VAL A 266 -37.10 -18.35 29.47
C VAL A 266 -36.68 -19.09 28.21
N ARG A 267 -35.62 -19.90 28.29
CA ARG A 267 -35.17 -20.75 27.18
C ARG A 267 -36.27 -21.71 26.71
N LYS A 268 -36.97 -22.36 27.63
CA LYS A 268 -38.09 -23.26 27.30
C LYS A 268 -39.26 -22.51 26.64
N TYR A 269 -39.59 -21.32 27.13
CA TYR A 269 -40.64 -20.49 26.55
C TYR A 269 -40.28 -20.02 25.12
N LEU A 270 -39.06 -19.50 24.93
CA LEU A 270 -38.55 -19.08 23.62
C LEU A 270 -38.44 -20.25 22.64
N GLY A 271 -37.97 -21.42 23.09
CA GLY A 271 -37.91 -22.61 22.25
C GLY A 271 -39.29 -23.13 21.81
N THR A 272 -40.35 -22.84 22.57
CA THR A 272 -41.72 -23.27 22.25
C THR A 272 -42.44 -22.31 21.31
N HIS A 273 -42.22 -21.00 21.45
CA HIS A 273 -42.97 -19.96 20.74
C HIS A 273 -42.15 -19.20 19.67
N TYR A 274 -40.82 -19.16 19.79
CA TYR A 274 -39.93 -18.33 18.98
C TYR A 274 -38.56 -19.02 18.75
N GLU A 275 -38.58 -20.23 18.19
CA GLU A 275 -37.39 -21.08 18.01
C GLU A 275 -36.28 -20.39 17.19
N GLU A 276 -36.64 -19.64 16.14
CA GLU A 276 -35.68 -18.92 15.30
C GLU A 276 -34.94 -17.82 16.09
N VAL A 277 -35.65 -17.09 16.95
CA VAL A 277 -35.07 -16.03 17.78
C VAL A 277 -34.11 -16.61 18.82
N LEU A 278 -34.44 -17.78 19.38
CA LEU A 278 -33.56 -18.48 20.33
C LEU A 278 -32.25 -18.90 19.67
N LYS A 279 -32.29 -19.42 18.43
CA LYS A 279 -31.08 -19.79 17.66
C LYS A 279 -30.17 -18.59 17.41
N GLU A 280 -30.73 -17.44 17.05
CA GLU A 280 -29.95 -16.22 16.85
C GLU A 280 -29.34 -15.71 18.17
N PHE A 281 -30.08 -15.75 19.29
CA PHE A 281 -29.54 -15.38 20.59
C PHE A 281 -28.41 -16.31 21.05
N GLU A 282 -28.54 -17.62 20.87
CA GLU A 282 -27.48 -18.59 21.16
C GLU A 282 -26.25 -18.36 20.27
N SER A 283 -26.45 -18.03 18.98
CA SER A 283 -25.38 -17.66 18.03
C SER A 283 -24.61 -16.42 18.46
N ILE A 284 -25.33 -15.34 18.82
CA ILE A 284 -24.73 -14.07 19.29
C ILE A 284 -23.90 -14.30 20.57
N VAL A 285 -24.41 -15.11 21.50
CA VAL A 285 -23.69 -15.45 22.73
C VAL A 285 -22.44 -16.30 22.43
N ALA A 286 -22.50 -17.25 21.49
CA ALA A 286 -21.37 -18.11 21.11
C ALA A 286 -20.21 -17.35 20.45
N ILE A 287 -20.50 -16.32 19.64
CA ILE A 287 -19.48 -15.46 19.03
C ILE A 287 -18.64 -14.74 20.11
N SER A 288 -19.27 -14.33 21.21
CA SER A 288 -18.58 -13.61 22.30
C SER A 288 -17.60 -14.49 23.09
N SER A 289 -17.84 -15.80 23.18
CA SER A 289 -16.93 -16.75 23.87
C SER A 289 -15.65 -17.07 23.10
N MET A 290 -15.54 -16.66 21.82
CA MET A 290 -14.36 -16.90 20.99
C MET A 290 -13.39 -15.70 20.92
N GLN A 291 -13.76 -14.56 21.50
CA GLN A 291 -12.95 -13.33 21.50
C GLN A 291 -12.35 -12.98 22.88
N SER A 292 -12.57 -13.83 23.89
CA SER A 292 -11.95 -13.77 25.22
C SER A 292 -10.74 -14.68 25.32
#